data_AF-A0A5D3FS44-F1
#
_entry.id   AF-A0A5D3FS44-F1
#
_cell.length_a   1.000
_cell.length_b   1.000
_cell.length_c   1.000
_cell.angle_alpha   90.00
_cell.angle_beta   90.00
_cell.angle_gamma   90.00
#
_symmetry.space_group_name_H-M   'P 1'
#
loop_
_entity.id
_entity.type
_entity.pdbx_description
1 polymer ?
#
loop_
_entity_poly.entity_id
_entity_poly.type
_entity_poly.pdbx_seq_one_letter_code
_entity_poly.pdbx_strand_id
1 'polypeptide(L)' 'MTGEAKLSPERARNLAEALAAYNLLMDEIVPESQYYRGKRENPERVAYLGNIIERAAARRREAERTTP' A
#
# COMPACT_ATOMS: atom_id res chain seq x y z
N MET A 1 -18.83 7.20 -23.80
CA MET A 1 -17.90 6.06 -23.75
C MET A 1 -16.80 6.41 -22.76
N THR A 2 -16.93 6.00 -21.51
CA THR A 2 -15.87 6.11 -20.51
C THR A 2 -14.81 5.08 -20.87
N GLY A 3 -13.77 5.52 -21.59
CA GLY A 3 -12.60 4.66 -21.83
C GLY A 3 -11.91 4.41 -20.51
N GLU A 4 -12.20 3.29 -19.85
CA GLU A 4 -11.35 2.79 -18.78
C GLU A 4 -9.96 2.60 -19.36
N ALA A 5 -9.04 3.49 -18.99
CA ALA A 5 -7.63 3.31 -19.31
C ALA A 5 -7.17 2.01 -18.64
N LYS A 6 -7.07 0.92 -19.41
CA LYS A 6 -6.55 -0.36 -18.92
C LYS A 6 -5.13 -0.13 -18.42
N LEU A 7 -4.90 -0.44 -17.14
CA LEU A 7 -3.56 -0.45 -16.58
C LEU A 7 -2.70 -1.46 -17.34
N SER A 8 -1.42 -1.14 -17.55
CA SER A 8 -0.47 -2.14 -18.04
C SER A 8 -0.40 -3.32 -17.03
N PRO A 9 -0.08 -4.54 -17.47
CA PRO A 9 0.02 -5.70 -16.58
C PRO A 9 0.95 -5.47 -15.38
N GLU A 10 2.03 -4.72 -15.59
CA GLU A 10 2.95 -4.34 -14.52
C GLU A 10 2.32 -3.36 -13.53
N ARG A 11 1.65 -2.31 -14.01
CA ARG A 11 0.93 -1.35 -13.14
C ARG A 11 -0.17 -2.04 -12.34
N ALA A 12 -0.89 -2.98 -12.96
CA ALA A 12 -1.91 -3.78 -12.28
C ALA A 12 -1.31 -4.65 -11.16
N ARG A 13 -0.17 -5.32 -11.40
CA ARG A 13 0.53 -6.11 -10.37
C ARG A 13 1.03 -5.25 -9.21
N ASN A 14 1.71 -4.14 -9.50
CA ASN A 14 2.20 -3.22 -8.47
C ASN A 14 1.05 -2.65 -7.62
N LEU A 15 -0.09 -2.34 -8.24
CA LEU A 15 -1.29 -1.89 -7.52
C LEU A 15 -1.88 -2.99 -6.64
N ALA A 16 -2.00 -4.22 -7.16
CA ALA A 16 -2.50 -5.35 -6.38
C ALA A 16 -1.62 -5.64 -5.15
N GLU A 17 -0.30 -5.59 -5.31
CA GLU A 17 0.66 -5.73 -4.20
C GLU A 17 0.48 -4.64 -3.14
N ALA A 18 0.34 -3.37 -3.57
CA ALA A 18 0.11 -2.25 -2.66
C ALA A 18 -1.22 -2.37 -1.90
N LEU A 19 -2.29 -2.79 -2.57
CA LEU A 19 -3.59 -3.00 -1.93
C LEU A 19 -3.57 -4.16 -0.94
N ALA A 20 -2.88 -5.25 -1.27
CA ALA A 20 -2.71 -6.37 -0.36
C ALA A 20 -1.93 -5.94 0.90
N ALA A 21 -0.84 -5.18 0.72
CA ALA A 21 -0.05 -4.64 1.83
C ALA A 21 -0.86 -3.65 2.69
N TYR A 22 -1.69 -2.81 2.06
CA TYR A 22 -2.58 -1.90 2.79
C TYR A 22 -3.59 -2.65 3.66
N ASN A 23 -4.24 -3.68 3.12
CA ASN A 23 -5.19 -4.47 3.91
C ASN A 23 -4.51 -5.12 5.12
N LEU A 24 -3.33 -5.72 4.91
CA LEU A 24 -2.55 -6.30 6.01
C LEU A 24 -2.08 -5.24 7.02
N LEU A 25 -1.78 -4.02 6.56
CA LEU A 25 -1.39 -2.93 7.45
C LEU A 25 -2.57 -2.52 8.33
N MET A 26 -3.77 -2.40 7.75
CA MET A 26 -4.97 -2.06 8.51
C MET A 26 -5.32 -3.12 9.56
N ASP A 27 -5.04 -4.40 9.28
CA ASP A 27 -5.19 -5.49 10.26
C ASP A 27 -4.14 -5.41 11.40
N GLU A 28 -2.97 -4.80 11.14
CA GLU A 28 -1.91 -4.62 12.12
C GLU A 28 -2.18 -3.44 13.06
N ILE A 29 -2.93 -2.43 12.61
CA ILE A 29 -3.25 -1.25 13.43
C ILE A 29 -4.14 -1.66 14.60
N VAL A 30 -3.68 -1.36 15.81
CA VAL A 30 -4.40 -1.66 17.02
C VAL A 30 -5.24 -0.42 17.39
N PRO A 31 -6.57 -0.56 17.59
CA PRO A 31 -7.38 0.55 18.03
C PRO A 31 -6.88 1.11 19.37
N GLU A 32 -6.95 2.42 19.57
CA GLU A 32 -6.52 3.08 20.82
C GLU A 32 -7.17 2.45 22.07
N SER A 33 -8.43 2.00 21.94
CA SER A 33 -9.18 1.28 22.97
C SER A 33 -8.61 -0.09 23.34
N GLN A 34 -7.53 -0.55 22.73
CA GLN A 34 -6.82 -1.78 23.10
C GLN A 34 -5.45 -1.46 23.71
N TYR A 35 -4.97 -0.22 23.63
CA TYR A 35 -3.68 0.17 24.21
C TYR A 35 -3.67 0.05 25.74
N TYR A 36 -4.77 0.37 26.41
CA TYR A 36 -4.89 0.20 27.86
C TYR A 36 -4.91 -1.28 28.27
N ARG A 37 -5.16 -2.20 27.34
CA ARG A 37 -5.08 -3.66 27.54
C ARG A 37 -3.70 -4.23 27.23
N GLY A 38 -2.70 -3.38 27.01
CA GLY A 38 -1.32 -3.77 26.73
C GLY A 38 -1.05 -4.23 25.29
N LYS A 39 -2.05 -4.22 24.40
CA LYS A 39 -1.82 -4.50 22.98
C LYS A 39 -1.13 -3.33 22.29
N ARG A 40 -0.22 -3.63 21.37
CA ARG A 40 0.52 -2.67 20.54
C ARG A 40 0.71 -3.27 19.15
N GLU A 41 0.87 -2.41 18.17
CA GLU A 41 1.31 -2.76 16.82
C GLU A 41 2.70 -3.39 16.86
N ASN A 42 3.01 -4.26 15.90
CA ASN A 42 4.39 -4.63 15.63
C ASN A 42 5.03 -3.53 14.74
N PRO A 43 5.99 -2.73 15.26
CA PRO A 43 6.56 -1.61 14.51
C PRO A 43 7.36 -2.05 13.28
N GLU A 44 8.02 -3.20 13.33
CA GLU A 44 8.77 -3.75 12.19
C GLU A 44 7.84 -4.14 11.06
N ARG A 45 6.70 -4.75 11.40
CA ARG A 45 5.69 -5.18 10.44
C ARG A 45 4.96 -3.99 9.82
N VAL A 46 4.61 -2.99 10.62
CA VAL A 46 4.05 -1.71 10.14
C VAL A 46 5.01 -1.04 9.14
N ALA A 47 6.29 -0.92 9.50
CA ALA A 47 7.30 -0.32 8.63
C ALA A 47 7.49 -1.11 7.32
N TYR A 48 7.56 -2.44 7.41
CA TYR A 48 7.68 -3.31 6.24
C TYR A 48 6.52 -3.13 5.25
N LEU A 49 5.27 -3.15 5.74
CA LEU A 49 4.08 -2.99 4.92
C LEU A 49 3.98 -1.58 4.33
N GLY A 50 4.29 -0.55 5.13
CA GLY A 50 4.36 0.85 4.67
C GLY A 50 5.36 1.01 3.52
N ASN A 51 6.55 0.41 3.62
CA ASN A 51 7.57 0.46 2.58
C ASN A 51 7.09 -0.17 1.25
N ILE A 52 6.26 -1.20 1.27
CA ILE A 52 5.69 -1.79 0.04
C ILE A 52 4.79 -0.75 -0.67
N ILE A 53 3.91 -0.11 0.09
CA ILE A 53 2.96 0.89 -0.42
C ILE A 53 3.73 2.09 -1.00
N GLU A 54 4.73 2.60 -0.28
CA GLU A 54 5.56 3.73 -0.72
C GLU A 54 6.33 3.43 -2.00
N ARG A 55 6.89 2.22 -2.13
CA ARG A 55 7.57 1.79 -3.36
C ARG A 55 6.61 1.75 -4.55
N ALA A 56 5.40 1.24 -4.36
CA ALA A 56 4.39 1.23 -5.42
C ALA A 56 4.00 2.65 -5.85
N ALA A 57 3.83 3.57 -4.89
CA ALA A 57 3.58 4.98 -5.16
C ALA A 57 4.76 5.65 -5.90
N ALA A 58 6.00 5.33 -5.53
CA ALA A 58 7.19 5.83 -6.21
C ALA A 58 7.26 5.39 -7.68
N ARG A 59 7.01 4.09 -7.96
CA ARG A 59 6.96 3.56 -9.33
C ARG A 59 5.87 4.25 -10.15
N ARG A 60 4.70 4.53 -9.56
CA ARG A 60 3.63 5.29 -10.23
C ARG A 60 4.10 6.69 -10.62
N ARG A 61 4.70 7.44 -9.69
CA ARG A 61 5.22 8.79 -9.95
C ARG A 61 6.26 8.79 -11.07
N GLU A 62 7.15 7.80 -11.08
CA GLU A 62 8.17 7.67 -12.14
C GLU A 62 7.56 7.36 -13.51
N ALA A 63 6.53 6.49 -13.53
CA ALA A 63 5.81 6.17 -14.76
C ALA A 63 5.01 7.38 -15.30
N GLU A 64 4.50 8.25 -14.43
CA GLU A 64 3.85 9.51 -14.82
C GLU A 64 4.87 10.52 -15.36
N ARG A 65 6.09 10.58 -14.80
CA ARG A 65 7.16 11.49 -15.28
C ARG A 65 7.75 11.12 -16.63
N THR A 66 7.73 9.84 -17.00
CA THR A 66 8.33 9.32 -18.23
C THR A 66 7.34 9.16 -19.38
N THR A 67 6.05 9.43 -19.14
CA THR A 67 5.02 9.49 -20.19
C THR A 67 4.95 10.93 -20.72
N PRO A 68 5.35 11.20 -21.99
CA PRO A 68 5.33 12.55 -22.56
C PRO A 68 3.92 13.11 -22.79
#